data_AF-G8I0X1-F1
#
_entry.id   AF-G8I0X1-F1
#
_cell.length_a   1.000
_cell.length_b   1.000
_cell.length_c   1.000
_cell.angle_alpha   90.00
_cell.angle_beta   90.00
_cell.angle_gamma   90.00
#
_symmetry.space_group_name_H-M   'P 1'
#
loop_
_entity.id
_entity.type
_entity.pdbx_description
1 polymer ?
#
loop_
_entity_poly.entity_id
_entity_poly.type
_entity_poly.pdbx_seq_one_letter_code
_entity_poly.pdbx_strand_id
1 'polypeptide(L)'
;MELNYWRLNRVKTKQKYQLSKVVQVLEKVLYEKDKDIFLSAKDRFHFITDYRYNDTAFYEDVLKLVHKELFNILAELDFENEGFSILDEVTMTLSDVMKETQHVYRYSVIDEKGEHKHTTDRKGHVIGMLEWALDYIAGNIEVEEL
;
A
#
# COMPACT_ATOMS: atom_id res chain seq x y z
N MET A 1 -19.39 28.12 -20.34
CA MET A 1 -19.27 27.70 -18.93
C MET A 1 -18.20 26.61 -18.92
N GLU A 2 -16.94 27.02 -19.05
CA GLU A 2 -15.78 26.13 -19.15
C GLU A 2 -14.93 26.36 -17.90
N LEU A 3 -15.28 25.67 -16.83
CA LEU A 3 -14.46 25.61 -15.63
C LEU A 3 -14.45 24.15 -15.20
N ASN A 4 -13.23 23.61 -14.98
CA ASN A 4 -12.93 22.35 -14.30
C ASN A 4 -12.47 21.14 -15.14
N TYR A 5 -11.68 21.32 -16.20
CA TYR A 5 -10.91 20.19 -16.77
C TYR A 5 -9.39 20.25 -16.50
N TRP A 6 -8.87 21.33 -15.90
CA TRP A 6 -7.42 21.53 -15.73
C TRP A 6 -6.94 21.54 -14.27
N ARG A 7 -7.78 21.15 -13.31
CA ARG A 7 -7.49 21.38 -11.89
C ARG A 7 -7.12 20.16 -11.04
N LEU A 8 -6.82 18.99 -11.62
CA LEU A 8 -6.68 17.77 -10.80
C LEU A 8 -5.47 16.86 -11.08
N ASN A 9 -4.43 17.26 -11.83
CA ASN A 9 -3.28 16.37 -12.00
C ASN A 9 -1.98 17.10 -12.30
N ARG A 10 -1.05 17.17 -11.34
CA ARG A 10 0.34 17.57 -11.60
C ARG A 10 1.38 16.56 -11.11
N VAL A 11 1.03 15.28 -10.94
CA VAL A 11 2.07 14.24 -10.86
C VAL A 11 2.68 14.12 -12.27
N LYS A 12 3.98 14.39 -12.43
CA LYS A 12 4.61 14.31 -13.77
C LYS A 12 4.58 12.86 -14.25
N THR A 13 4.60 12.63 -15.57
CA THR A 13 4.47 11.30 -16.18
C THR A 13 5.41 10.25 -15.57
N LYS A 14 6.66 10.63 -15.25
CA LYS A 14 7.62 9.73 -14.59
C LYS A 14 7.12 9.26 -13.22
N GLN A 15 6.58 10.15 -12.40
CA GLN A 15 6.06 9.79 -11.07
C GLN A 15 4.74 9.01 -11.18
N LYS A 16 3.88 9.31 -12.16
CA LYS A 16 2.68 8.50 -12.43
C LYS A 16 3.05 7.06 -12.80
N TYR A 17 4.07 6.88 -13.63
CA TYR A 17 4.62 5.58 -13.99
C TYR A 17 5.30 4.85 -12.83
N GLN A 18 6.02 5.57 -11.95
CA GLN A 18 6.58 4.96 -10.74
C GLN A 18 5.48 4.54 -9.77
N LEU A 19 4.45 5.37 -9.60
CA LEU A 19 3.32 5.07 -8.74
C LEU A 19 2.49 3.90 -9.27
N SER A 20 2.29 3.78 -10.59
CA SER A 20 1.58 2.65 -11.17
C SER A 20 2.29 1.31 -10.89
N LYS A 21 3.63 1.30 -10.82
CA LYS A 21 4.37 0.12 -10.38
C LYS A 21 4.11 -0.24 -8.92
N VAL A 22 4.02 0.74 -8.03
CA VAL A 22 3.72 0.51 -6.61
C VAL A 22 2.31 -0.03 -6.45
N VAL A 23 1.33 0.57 -7.14
CA VAL A 23 -0.06 0.10 -7.17
C VAL A 23 -0.14 -1.34 -7.67
N GLN A 24 0.55 -1.67 -8.77
CA GLN A 24 0.59 -3.05 -9.24
C GLN A 24 1.20 -4.01 -8.24
N VAL A 25 2.28 -3.65 -7.55
CA VAL A 25 2.85 -4.51 -6.50
C VAL A 25 1.82 -4.77 -5.39
N LEU A 26 1.10 -3.73 -4.96
CA LEU A 26 0.03 -3.85 -3.96
C LEU A 26 -1.11 -4.76 -4.44
N GLU A 27 -1.63 -4.53 -5.64
CA GLU A 27 -2.69 -5.35 -6.24
C GLU A 27 -2.28 -6.82 -6.35
N LYS A 28 -1.04 -7.10 -6.77
CA LYS A 28 -0.52 -8.46 -6.88
C LYS A 28 -0.37 -9.14 -5.53
N VAL A 29 0.12 -8.43 -4.52
CA VAL A 29 0.31 -8.99 -3.17
C VAL A 29 -1.04 -9.23 -2.46
N LEU A 30 -2.02 -8.36 -2.69
CA LEU A 30 -3.31 -8.38 -1.98
C LEU A 30 -4.37 -9.23 -2.70
N TYR A 31 -4.45 -9.15 -4.03
CA TYR A 31 -5.62 -9.62 -4.80
C TYR A 31 -5.32 -10.64 -5.90
N GLU A 32 -4.08 -10.78 -6.39
CA GLU A 32 -3.80 -11.83 -7.39
C GLU A 32 -4.00 -13.24 -6.81
N LYS A 33 -4.91 -13.98 -7.45
CA LYS A 33 -5.05 -15.44 -7.32
C LYS A 33 -3.83 -16.20 -7.87
N ASP A 34 -2.99 -15.57 -8.69
CA ASP A 34 -1.71 -16.10 -9.19
C ASP A 34 -0.61 -15.97 -8.14
N LYS A 35 -0.90 -16.59 -7.01
CA LYS A 35 0.06 -16.98 -5.99
C LYS A 35 1.33 -17.57 -6.62
N ASP A 36 1.23 -18.25 -7.76
CA ASP A 36 2.32 -18.99 -8.39
C ASP A 36 3.55 -18.18 -8.80
N ILE A 37 3.50 -16.86 -9.05
CA ILE A 37 4.71 -16.11 -9.46
C ILE A 37 5.41 -15.46 -8.26
N PHE A 38 4.69 -14.73 -7.40
CA PHE A 38 5.30 -14.09 -6.23
C PHE A 38 5.54 -15.10 -5.09
N LEU A 39 4.62 -16.06 -4.88
CA LEU A 39 4.94 -17.20 -4.03
C LEU A 39 5.96 -18.12 -4.67
N SER A 40 6.16 -18.22 -6.00
CA SER A 40 7.31 -19.02 -6.47
C SER A 40 8.66 -18.49 -5.96
N ALA A 41 8.82 -17.20 -5.65
CA ALA A 41 10.07 -16.72 -5.04
C ALA A 41 10.16 -17.13 -3.55
N LYS A 42 9.08 -16.96 -2.80
CA LYS A 42 8.95 -17.37 -1.39
C LYS A 42 9.02 -18.89 -1.21
N ASP A 43 8.31 -19.64 -2.05
CA ASP A 43 8.28 -21.10 -2.11
C ASP A 43 9.60 -21.66 -2.65
N ARG A 44 10.27 -21.00 -3.61
CA ARG A 44 11.66 -21.37 -3.98
C ARG A 44 12.62 -21.14 -2.81
N PHE A 45 12.47 -20.03 -2.09
CA PHE A 45 13.28 -19.79 -0.88
C PHE A 45 13.02 -20.84 0.20
N HIS A 46 11.75 -21.15 0.50
CA HIS A 46 11.36 -22.24 1.40
C HIS A 46 11.93 -23.60 0.96
N PHE A 47 11.78 -23.94 -0.31
CA PHE A 47 12.23 -25.20 -0.90
C PHE A 47 13.75 -25.36 -0.84
N ILE A 48 14.50 -24.28 -1.08
CA ILE A 48 15.97 -24.31 -1.08
C ILE A 48 16.54 -24.30 0.35
N THR A 49 15.89 -23.61 1.29
CA THR A 49 16.48 -23.31 2.61
C THR A 49 15.88 -24.10 3.77
N ASP A 50 14.76 -24.80 3.56
CA ASP A 50 13.92 -25.42 4.60
C ASP A 50 13.46 -24.44 5.71
N TYR A 51 13.62 -23.13 5.46
CA TYR A 51 13.20 -22.06 6.35
C TYR A 51 11.77 -21.66 6.00
N ARG A 52 10.82 -21.82 6.92
CA ARG A 52 9.46 -21.29 6.76
C ARG A 52 9.48 -19.77 6.95
N TYR A 53 9.60 -19.03 5.86
CA TYR A 53 9.45 -17.59 5.83
C TYR A 53 8.00 -17.24 6.23
N ASN A 54 7.87 -16.75 7.46
CA ASN A 54 6.62 -16.45 8.13
C ASN A 54 5.77 -15.48 7.29
N ASP A 55 4.49 -15.78 7.11
CA ASP A 55 3.54 -14.90 6.44
C ASP A 55 3.55 -13.48 7.01
N THR A 56 3.64 -13.31 8.33
CA THR A 56 3.73 -11.99 8.95
C THR A 56 4.97 -11.24 8.48
N ALA A 57 6.14 -11.91 8.48
CA ALA A 57 7.39 -11.30 8.05
C ALA A 57 7.35 -10.92 6.55
N PHE A 58 6.70 -11.75 5.73
CA PHE A 58 6.47 -11.43 4.32
C PHE A 58 5.71 -10.11 4.15
N TYR A 59 4.57 -9.95 4.81
CA TYR A 59 3.79 -8.72 4.69
C TYR A 59 4.50 -7.51 5.32
N GLU A 60 5.28 -7.70 6.38
CA GLU A 60 6.12 -6.62 6.95
C GLU A 60 7.26 -6.19 6.01
N ASP A 61 7.82 -7.11 5.22
CA ASP A 61 8.83 -6.76 4.23
C ASP A 61 8.20 -6.09 2.98
N VAL A 62 6.98 -6.49 2.60
CA VAL A 62 6.18 -5.75 1.59
C VAL A 62 5.89 -4.32 2.08
N LEU A 63 5.47 -4.15 3.33
CA LEU A 63 5.23 -2.84 3.95
C LEU A 63 6.47 -1.93 3.84
N LYS A 64 7.65 -2.45 4.18
CA LYS A 64 8.92 -1.70 4.06
C LYS A 64 9.24 -1.33 2.61
N LEU A 65 9.02 -2.25 1.67
CA LEU A 65 9.25 -2.03 0.24
C LEU A 65 8.35 -0.91 -0.28
N VAL A 66 7.04 -1.01 -0.04
CA VAL A 66 6.05 -0.01 -0.47
C VAL A 66 6.37 1.35 0.14
N HIS A 67 6.59 1.44 1.45
CA HIS A 67 6.98 2.68 2.12
C HIS A 67 8.22 3.31 1.47
N LYS A 68 9.26 2.51 1.18
CA LYS A 68 10.49 3.00 0.55
C LYS A 68 10.23 3.56 -0.85
N GLU A 69 9.47 2.86 -1.67
CA GLU A 69 9.17 3.32 -3.04
C GLU A 69 8.31 4.59 -3.03
N LEU A 70 7.31 4.68 -2.15
CA LEU A 70 6.51 5.90 -1.98
C LEU A 70 7.38 7.09 -1.53
N PHE A 71 8.28 6.86 -0.57
CA PHE A 71 9.23 7.89 -0.12
C PHE A 71 10.15 8.39 -1.25
N ASN A 72 10.60 7.48 -2.13
CA ASN A 72 11.41 7.88 -3.31
C ASN A 72 10.61 8.74 -4.28
N ILE A 73 9.33 8.42 -4.50
CA ILE A 73 8.44 9.22 -5.36
C ILE A 73 8.20 10.59 -4.74
N LEU A 74 7.91 10.64 -3.43
CA LEU A 74 7.72 11.88 -2.68
C LEU A 74 8.92 12.81 -2.76
N ALA A 75 10.14 12.27 -2.64
CA ALA A 75 11.37 13.05 -2.74
C ALA A 75 11.55 13.75 -4.10
N GLU A 76 10.84 13.32 -5.14
CA GLU A 76 10.86 13.93 -6.47
C GLU A 76 9.67 14.86 -6.75
N LEU A 77 8.69 14.95 -5.84
CA LEU A 77 7.49 15.78 -5.99
C LEU A 77 7.68 17.17 -5.36
N ASP A 78 7.06 18.18 -5.98
CA ASP A 78 7.00 19.52 -5.42
C ASP A 78 6.02 19.54 -4.23
N PHE A 79 6.38 20.19 -3.11
CA PHE A 79 5.57 20.23 -1.89
C PHE A 79 4.17 20.84 -2.07
N GLU A 80 3.98 21.70 -3.07
CA GLU A 80 2.68 22.31 -3.41
C GLU A 80 1.79 21.38 -4.27
N ASN A 81 2.26 20.18 -4.58
CA ASN A 81 1.53 19.20 -5.37
C ASN A 81 0.48 18.48 -4.50
N GLU A 82 -0.76 18.42 -4.96
CA GLU A 82 -1.81 17.68 -4.26
C GLU A 82 -1.48 16.18 -4.11
N GLY A 83 -0.82 15.59 -5.10
CA GLY A 83 -0.29 14.23 -5.03
C GLY A 83 0.84 14.08 -4.01
N PHE A 84 1.57 15.15 -3.66
CA PHE A 84 2.52 15.10 -2.56
C PHE A 84 1.77 14.87 -1.25
N SER A 85 0.74 15.66 -0.94
CA SER A 85 -0.01 15.53 0.32
C SER A 85 -0.63 14.14 0.49
N ILE A 86 -1.19 13.57 -0.58
CA ILE A 86 -1.77 12.22 -0.55
C ILE A 86 -0.69 11.17 -0.29
N LEU A 87 0.44 11.21 -1.02
CA LEU A 87 1.50 10.23 -0.85
C LEU A 87 2.23 10.39 0.49
N ASP A 88 2.33 11.62 1.00
CA ASP A 88 2.94 11.93 2.30
C ASP A 88 2.13 11.31 3.43
N GLU A 89 0.80 11.49 3.40
CA GLU A 89 -0.11 10.87 4.37
C GLU A 89 0.02 9.34 4.39
N VAL A 90 0.02 8.71 3.21
CA VAL A 90 0.20 7.25 3.11
C VAL A 90 1.57 6.85 3.64
N THR A 91 2.63 7.53 3.21
CA THR A 91 4.01 7.18 3.59
C THR A 91 4.22 7.32 5.09
N MET A 92 3.73 8.40 5.70
CA MET A 92 3.83 8.63 7.14
C MET A 92 3.01 7.60 7.93
N THR A 93 1.80 7.27 7.46
CA THR A 93 0.97 6.25 8.10
C THR A 93 1.66 4.88 8.07
N LEU A 94 2.20 4.47 6.93
CA LEU A 94 2.94 3.21 6.83
C LEU A 94 4.21 3.21 7.69
N SER A 95 4.89 4.36 7.82
CA SER A 95 6.05 4.53 8.72
C SER A 95 5.67 4.28 10.18
N ASP A 96 4.49 4.73 10.60
CA ASP A 96 4.01 4.54 11.96
C ASP A 96 3.59 3.09 12.21
N VAL A 97 2.90 2.46 11.24
CA VAL A 97 2.58 1.01 11.28
C VAL A 97 3.85 0.18 11.43
N MET A 98 4.98 0.57 10.82
CA MET A 98 6.26 -0.13 10.97
C MET A 98 6.85 -0.05 12.39
N LYS A 99 6.49 0.97 13.18
CA LYS A 99 7.01 1.19 14.55
C LYS A 99 6.12 0.55 15.62
N GLU A 100 4.93 0.09 15.24
CA GLU A 100 4.01 -0.58 16.13
C GLU A 100 4.56 -1.91 16.64
N THR A 101 4.26 -2.21 17.90
CA THR A 101 4.73 -3.41 18.62
C THR A 101 3.58 -4.22 19.21
N GLN A 102 2.35 -3.78 18.97
CA GLN A 102 1.14 -4.43 19.46
C GLN A 102 0.97 -5.80 18.78
N HIS A 103 0.43 -6.76 19.53
CA HIS A 103 0.11 -8.09 19.03
C HIS A 103 -1.37 -8.25 18.67
N VAL A 104 -2.24 -7.37 19.18
CA VAL A 104 -3.67 -7.36 18.92
C VAL A 104 -4.08 -5.94 18.54
N TYR A 105 -4.70 -5.82 17.36
CA TYR A 105 -5.18 -4.58 16.79
C TYR A 105 -6.70 -4.58 16.82
N ARG A 106 -7.30 -3.41 17.06
CA ARG A 106 -8.75 -3.25 17.15
C ARG A 106 -9.18 -2.17 16.16
N TYR A 107 -10.24 -2.44 15.41
CA TYR A 107 -10.85 -1.47 14.51
C TYR A 107 -12.38 -1.61 14.59
N SER A 108 -13.10 -0.59 14.15
CA SER A 108 -14.55 -0.66 14.00
C SER A 108 -15.00 -0.25 12.61
N VAL A 109 -16.04 -0.93 12.14
CA VAL A 109 -16.72 -0.65 10.87
C VAL A 109 -18.10 -0.12 11.22
N ILE A 110 -18.45 1.05 10.69
CA ILE A 110 -19.79 1.62 10.86
C ILE A 110 -20.56 1.38 9.56
N ASP A 111 -21.63 0.60 9.63
CA ASP A 111 -22.54 0.35 8.52
C ASP A 111 -23.98 0.74 8.86
N GLU A 112 -24.93 0.45 7.97
CA GLU A 112 -26.36 0.69 8.15
C GLU A 112 -26.97 0.02 9.39
N LYS A 113 -26.28 -0.97 9.98
CA LYS A 113 -26.69 -1.71 11.19
C LYS A 113 -25.97 -1.24 12.46
N GLY A 114 -25.07 -0.26 12.36
CA GLY A 114 -24.36 0.34 13.48
C GLY A 114 -22.84 0.09 13.48
N GLU A 115 -22.21 0.29 14.64
CA GLU A 115 -20.77 0.07 14.82
C GLU A 115 -20.48 -1.40 15.14
N HIS A 116 -19.64 -2.03 14.31
CA HIS A 116 -19.14 -3.39 14.50
C HIS A 116 -17.67 -3.35 14.87
N LYS A 117 -17.31 -3.95 16.01
CA LYS A 117 -15.93 -3.98 16.51
C LYS A 117 -15.24 -5.27 16.09
N HIS A 118 -14.02 -5.14 15.59
CA HIS A 118 -13.20 -6.25 15.12
C HIS A 118 -11.83 -6.21 15.77
N THR A 119 -11.20 -7.38 15.81
CA THR A 119 -9.81 -7.52 16.24
C THR A 119 -9.03 -8.34 15.24
N THR A 120 -7.76 -8.01 15.06
CA THR A 120 -6.84 -8.77 14.19
C THR A 120 -5.47 -8.93 14.84
N ASP A 121 -4.70 -9.91 14.37
CA ASP A 121 -3.28 -10.06 14.65
C ASP A 121 -2.43 -9.10 13.79
N ARG A 122 -1.11 -9.11 14.01
CA ARG A 122 -0.16 -8.27 13.26
C ARG A 122 -0.25 -8.48 11.75
N LYS A 123 -0.39 -9.73 11.29
CA LYS A 123 -0.49 -10.05 9.86
C LYS A 123 -1.72 -9.39 9.26
N GLY A 124 -2.90 -9.60 9.84
CA GLY A 124 -4.12 -9.01 9.32
C GLY A 124 -4.15 -7.48 9.44
N HIS A 125 -3.49 -6.91 10.46
CA HIS A 125 -3.33 -5.47 10.55
C HIS A 125 -2.48 -4.90 9.40
N VAL A 126 -1.31 -5.48 9.12
CA VAL A 126 -0.44 -5.03 8.02
C VAL A 126 -1.13 -5.19 6.67
N ILE A 127 -1.85 -6.30 6.44
CA ILE A 127 -2.66 -6.48 5.23
C ILE A 127 -3.69 -5.36 5.10
N GLY A 128 -4.48 -5.09 6.14
CA GLY A 128 -5.49 -4.04 6.10
C GLY A 128 -4.92 -2.63 5.88
N MET A 129 -3.73 -2.34 6.39
CA MET A 129 -3.04 -1.06 6.13
C MET A 129 -2.52 -0.95 4.69
N LEU A 130 -2.08 -2.06 4.09
CA LEU A 130 -1.69 -2.11 2.68
C LEU A 130 -2.91 -1.98 1.75
N GLU A 131 -4.05 -2.59 2.10
CA GLU A 131 -5.33 -2.42 1.40
C GLU A 131 -5.80 -0.97 1.46
N TRP A 132 -5.79 -0.37 2.66
CA TRP A 132 -6.10 1.05 2.82
C TRP A 132 -5.20 1.95 1.98
N ALA A 133 -3.88 1.69 1.97
CA ALA A 133 -2.94 2.48 1.18
C ALA A 133 -3.22 2.39 -0.32
N LEU A 134 -3.54 1.19 -0.82
CA LEU A 134 -3.92 0.98 -2.22
C LEU A 134 -5.20 1.74 -2.56
N ASP A 135 -6.26 1.57 -1.77
CA ASP A 135 -7.55 2.21 -2.00
C ASP A 135 -7.45 3.74 -1.91
N TYR A 136 -6.66 4.25 -0.96
CA TYR A 136 -6.45 5.69 -0.79
C TYR A 136 -5.67 6.29 -1.96
N ILE A 137 -4.62 5.61 -2.46
CA ILE A 137 -3.87 6.07 -3.63
C ILE A 137 -4.77 6.03 -4.88
N ALA A 138 -5.41 4.89 -5.16
CA ALA A 138 -6.23 4.70 -6.36
C ALA A 138 -7.48 5.60 -6.37
N GLY A 139 -8.04 5.90 -5.19
CA GLY A 139 -9.18 6.79 -5.05
C GLY A 139 -8.86 8.28 -5.19
N ASN A 140 -7.60 8.69 -5.02
CA ASN A 140 -7.20 10.10 -4.99
C ASN A 140 -6.18 10.50 -6.08
N ILE A 141 -5.48 9.55 -6.70
CA ILE A 141 -4.47 9.84 -7.74
C ILE A 141 -4.74 9.01 -8.98
N GLU A 142 -4.81 9.67 -10.14
CA GLU A 142 -4.82 8.99 -11.44
C GLU A 142 -3.45 8.37 -11.71
N VAL A 143 -3.39 7.04 -11.65
CA VAL A 143 -2.22 6.24 -12.03
C VAL A 143 -2.26 5.90 -13.51
N GLU A 144 -1.08 5.78 -14.13
CA GLU A 144 -0.98 5.39 -15.54
C GLU A 144 -1.29 3.89 -15.69
N GLU A 145 -2.26 3.54 -16.53
CA GLU A 145 -2.50 2.15 -16.94
C GLU A 145 -1.28 1.66 -17.74
N LEU A 146 -0.71 0.52 -17.34
CA LEU A 146 0.45 -0.10 -18.00
C LEU A 146 0.04 -1.07 -19.10
#